data_AF-A0A7K2P7Z8-F1
#
_entry.id   AF-A0A7K2P7Z8-F1
#
_cell.length_a   1.000
_cell.length_b   1.000
_cell.length_c   1.000
_cell.angle_alpha   90.00
_cell.angle_beta   90.00
_cell.angle_gamma   90.00
#
_symmetry.space_group_name_H-M   'P 1'
#
loop_
_entity.id
_entity.type
_entity.pdbx_description
1 polymer ?
#
loop_
_entity_poly.entity_id
_entity_poly.type
_entity_poly.pdbx_seq_one_letter_code
_entity_poly.pdbx_strand_id
1 'polypeptide(L)'
;MGGVSRRAFTVAALSAFTLVPEASAAAPGPAKPAPPRSAAAGMRGMWLATVANRDWPTRAGLRAAEQRAELIEHLDNAVRHRLNTVILQVRPTADALWPSAHEPWSQYLSGSQGRDPGWDPLGTAVKEAHARGLHLHAWFNPYRVATHDDPARLVSSHPARKNPGWVVPYGGQLYYNPGLPEVRAFVQDAIMDAVAKYEVDGVHFDDYFYPYPVAGRSFDDGGTFGTFGTGFATKADWRRDNIDRLVRETARRVKDVRPAARFGVSPFGVWRNAATDERGSDTRAGVQTYDDLYADTRKWVREGWIDYVVPQLYWNIGLDGADYAKLLPWWAETARGS
;
A
#
# COMPACT_ATOMS: atom_id res chain seq x y z
N MET A 1 -32.77 66.11 14.41
CA MET A 1 -31.97 65.13 15.17
C MET A 1 -32.36 65.20 16.64
N GLY A 2 -33.40 64.47 17.03
CA GLY A 2 -33.72 64.05 18.41
C GLY A 2 -33.92 62.53 18.29
N GLY A 3 -33.23 61.69 19.06
CA GLY A 3 -33.45 61.43 20.48
C GLY A 3 -34.15 60.06 20.57
N VAL A 4 -33.95 59.16 21.53
CA VAL A 4 -33.23 59.08 22.81
C VAL A 4 -33.10 57.56 23.06
N SER A 5 -32.11 57.07 23.81
CA SER A 5 -32.35 56.40 25.13
C SER A 5 -31.40 55.20 25.25
N ARG A 6 -30.73 54.87 26.34
CA ARG A 6 -30.64 55.43 27.69
C ARG A 6 -29.32 54.93 28.30
N ARG A 7 -28.67 55.80 29.06
CA ARG A 7 -27.66 55.46 30.07
C ARG A 7 -28.32 54.65 31.21
N ALA A 8 -27.54 53.82 31.90
CA ALA A 8 -27.13 54.06 33.29
C ALA A 8 -27.03 52.77 34.14
N PHE A 9 -25.84 52.65 34.76
CA PHE A 9 -25.57 52.33 36.16
C PHE A 9 -26.04 51.01 36.79
N THR A 10 -25.01 50.29 37.21
CA THR A 10 -24.84 49.39 38.35
C THR A 10 -25.70 49.71 39.58
N VAL A 11 -26.33 48.67 40.13
CA VAL A 11 -26.65 48.51 41.55
C VAL A 11 -26.40 47.05 41.94
N ALA A 12 -25.65 46.84 43.02
CA ALA A 12 -25.38 45.56 43.64
C ALA A 12 -26.63 45.03 44.37
N ALA A 13 -26.87 43.72 44.30
CA ALA A 13 -27.81 43.01 45.17
C ALA A 13 -27.14 41.73 45.69
N LEU A 14 -27.11 41.60 47.02
CA LEU A 14 -26.76 40.38 47.73
C LEU A 14 -27.70 39.23 47.35
N SER A 15 -27.19 38.01 47.31
CA SER A 15 -28.02 36.80 47.38
C SER A 15 -27.30 35.71 48.16
N ALA A 16 -28.08 35.09 49.03
CA ALA A 16 -27.70 34.16 50.08
C ALA A 16 -27.13 32.85 49.53
N PHE A 17 -26.12 32.31 50.23
CA PHE A 17 -25.60 30.97 50.01
C PHE A 17 -26.63 29.92 50.48
N THR A 18 -27.21 29.19 49.54
CA THR A 18 -27.80 27.88 49.80
C THR A 18 -26.76 26.81 49.44
N LEU A 19 -26.27 26.10 50.46
CA LEU A 19 -25.41 24.93 50.30
C LEU A 19 -26.23 23.78 49.68
N VAL A 20 -26.01 23.51 48.40
CA VAL A 20 -26.39 22.26 47.74
C VAL A 20 -25.21 21.31 47.87
N PRO A 21 -25.37 20.03 48.26
CA PRO A 21 -24.25 19.11 48.29
C PRO A 21 -23.75 18.87 46.86
N GLU A 22 -22.48 19.16 46.60
CA GLU A 22 -21.82 18.73 45.38
C GLU A 22 -21.80 17.20 45.34
N ALA A 23 -22.59 16.63 44.43
CA ALA A 23 -22.44 15.24 44.05
C ALA A 23 -21.06 15.09 43.40
N SER A 24 -20.15 14.39 44.08
CA SER A 24 -18.84 14.01 43.54
C SER A 24 -19.04 13.18 42.27
N ALA A 25 -18.83 13.80 41.12
CA ALA A 25 -18.80 13.10 39.85
C ALA A 25 -17.52 12.25 39.80
N ALA A 26 -17.67 10.95 40.04
CA ALA A 26 -16.60 9.99 39.84
C ALA A 26 -16.08 10.08 38.39
N ALA A 27 -14.77 10.19 38.23
CA ALA A 27 -14.12 10.17 36.92
C ALA A 27 -14.50 8.89 36.15
N PRO A 28 -14.79 8.98 34.85
CA PRO A 28 -15.11 7.79 34.07
C PRO A 28 -13.89 6.86 34.05
N GLY A 29 -14.08 5.64 34.54
CA GLY A 29 -13.05 4.60 34.51
C GLY A 29 -12.63 4.25 33.07
N PRO A 30 -11.51 3.53 32.90
CA PRO A 30 -11.02 3.13 31.58
C PRO A 30 -12.11 2.38 30.83
N ALA A 31 -12.38 2.83 29.60
CA ALA A 31 -13.37 2.20 28.73
C ALA A 31 -13.02 0.72 28.54
N LYS A 32 -14.02 -0.15 28.74
CA LYS A 32 -13.89 -1.59 28.49
C LYS A 32 -13.41 -1.81 27.05
N PRO A 33 -12.44 -2.70 26.79
CA PRO A 33 -12.04 -3.03 25.43
C PRO A 33 -13.26 -3.54 24.65
N ALA A 34 -13.44 -3.01 23.44
CA ALA A 34 -14.49 -3.46 22.53
C ALA A 34 -14.34 -4.98 22.32
N PRO A 35 -15.46 -5.72 22.22
CA PRO A 35 -15.38 -7.15 21.92
C PRO A 35 -14.67 -7.35 20.58
N PRO A 36 -13.91 -8.45 20.41
CA PRO A 36 -13.28 -8.76 19.13
C PRO A 36 -14.39 -8.87 18.09
N ARG A 37 -14.38 -7.99 17.09
CA ARG A 37 -15.41 -8.01 16.04
C ARG A 37 -15.22 -9.29 15.22
N SER A 38 -16.27 -10.11 15.23
CA SER A 38 -16.43 -11.27 14.37
C SER A 38 -16.03 -10.96 12.93
N ALA A 39 -15.50 -11.97 12.23
CA ALA A 39 -15.22 -11.99 10.79
C ALA A 39 -16.41 -11.62 9.85
N ALA A 40 -17.56 -11.20 10.40
CA ALA A 40 -18.80 -10.87 9.71
C ALA A 40 -18.86 -9.48 9.05
N ALA A 41 -17.89 -8.59 9.27
CA ALA A 41 -17.84 -7.29 8.58
C ALA A 41 -16.76 -7.30 7.49
N GLY A 42 -17.15 -7.16 6.22
CA GLY A 42 -16.22 -7.03 5.09
C GLY A 42 -15.23 -5.87 5.25
N MET A 43 -14.11 -5.94 4.51
CA MET A 43 -13.07 -4.91 4.50
C MET A 43 -13.64 -3.57 4.04
N ARG A 44 -13.30 -2.50 4.76
CA ARG A 44 -13.50 -1.09 4.40
C ARG A 44 -12.17 -0.39 4.58
N GLY A 45 -11.36 -0.44 3.54
CA GLY A 45 -9.98 0.03 3.54
C GLY A 45 -9.82 1.42 2.92
N MET A 46 -8.74 2.09 3.27
CA MET A 46 -8.18 3.20 2.50
C MET A 46 -6.70 2.95 2.21
N TRP A 47 -6.26 3.29 0.99
CA TRP A 47 -4.84 3.43 0.69
C TRP A 47 -4.32 4.77 1.19
N LEU A 48 -3.08 4.77 1.68
CA LEU A 48 -2.33 5.97 2.03
C LEU A 48 -0.98 5.92 1.30
N ALA A 49 -0.91 6.55 0.13
CA ALA A 49 0.25 6.53 -0.74
C ALA A 49 1.30 7.56 -0.32
N THR A 50 2.55 7.14 -0.34
CA THR A 50 3.71 7.96 0.08
C THR A 50 4.60 8.34 -1.10
N VAL A 51 4.53 7.60 -2.21
CA VAL A 51 5.18 7.97 -3.47
C VAL A 51 4.72 9.35 -3.92
N ALA A 52 5.70 10.20 -4.28
CA ALA A 52 5.49 11.60 -4.65
C ALA A 52 4.70 12.43 -3.61
N ASN A 53 4.71 12.00 -2.34
CA ASN A 53 3.93 12.64 -1.26
C ASN A 53 2.44 12.74 -1.60
N ARG A 54 1.88 11.73 -2.29
CA ARG A 54 0.52 11.76 -2.84
C ARG A 54 -0.56 12.01 -1.79
N ASP A 55 -0.49 11.28 -0.67
CA ASP A 55 -1.43 11.40 0.45
C ASP A 55 -0.73 11.73 1.77
N TRP A 56 0.43 11.11 2.04
CA TRP A 56 1.20 11.35 3.26
C TRP A 56 2.71 11.10 3.10
N PRO A 57 3.59 11.87 3.77
CA PRO A 57 3.29 13.18 4.34
C PRO A 57 2.96 14.19 3.23
N THR A 58 2.30 15.30 3.57
CA THR A 58 1.81 16.29 2.58
C THR A 58 2.92 16.87 1.71
N ARG A 59 4.16 16.89 2.22
CA ARG A 59 5.39 17.16 1.46
C ARG A 59 6.59 16.56 2.18
N ALA A 60 7.66 16.33 1.43
CA ALA A 60 8.94 15.92 2.00
C ALA A 60 9.57 17.04 2.85
N GLY A 61 10.42 16.65 3.81
CA GLY A 61 11.21 17.56 4.64
C GLY A 61 10.43 18.24 5.78
N LEU A 62 9.20 17.80 6.07
CA LEU A 62 8.50 18.17 7.31
C LEU A 62 9.26 17.68 8.55
N ARG A 63 9.08 18.34 9.69
CA ARG A 63 9.62 17.85 10.97
C ARG A 63 8.93 16.54 11.34
N ALA A 64 9.63 15.65 12.03
CA ALA A 64 9.09 14.37 12.51
C ALA A 64 7.74 14.52 13.24
N ALA A 65 7.60 15.54 14.08
CA ALA A 65 6.36 15.83 14.80
C ALA A 65 5.18 16.20 13.87
N GLU A 66 5.43 16.91 12.78
CA GLU A 66 4.41 17.28 11.78
C GLU A 66 3.98 16.05 10.98
N GLN A 67 4.96 15.26 10.49
CA GLN A 67 4.68 14.01 9.78
C GLN A 67 3.85 13.06 10.64
N ARG A 68 4.21 12.89 11.92
CA ARG A 68 3.47 12.06 12.87
C ARG A 68 2.06 12.59 13.11
N ALA A 69 1.87 13.90 13.23
CA ALA A 69 0.55 14.49 13.41
C ALA A 69 -0.36 14.23 12.19
N GLU A 70 0.15 14.44 10.97
CA GLU A 70 -0.59 14.15 9.74
C GLU A 70 -0.94 12.66 9.62
N LEU A 71 -0.01 11.76 9.99
CA LEU A 71 -0.25 10.32 9.98
C LEU A 71 -1.41 9.96 10.93
N ILE A 72 -1.38 10.51 12.15
CA ILE A 72 -2.42 10.29 13.15
C ILE A 72 -3.78 10.84 12.65
N GLU A 73 -3.79 12.01 12.02
CA GLU A 73 -5.01 12.59 11.44
C GLU A 73 -5.64 11.68 10.39
N HIS A 74 -4.83 11.07 9.52
CA HIS A 74 -5.33 10.07 8.55
C HIS A 74 -5.97 8.86 9.24
N LEU A 75 -5.37 8.36 10.32
CA LEU A 75 -5.95 7.26 11.10
C LEU A 75 -7.26 7.67 11.80
N ASP A 76 -7.32 8.88 12.36
CA ASP A 76 -8.55 9.43 12.95
C ASP A 76 -9.65 9.61 11.89
N ASN A 77 -9.28 10.03 10.67
CA ASN A 77 -10.18 10.14 9.52
C ASN A 77 -10.74 8.76 9.15
N ALA A 78 -9.91 7.71 9.10
CA ALA A 78 -10.37 6.35 8.84
C ALA A 78 -11.45 5.91 9.84
N VAL A 79 -11.24 6.16 11.13
CA VAL A 79 -12.25 5.86 12.17
C VAL A 79 -13.52 6.68 11.96
N ARG A 80 -13.41 7.99 11.69
CA ARG A 80 -14.55 8.88 11.45
C ARG A 80 -15.42 8.41 10.28
N HIS A 81 -14.78 7.89 9.23
CA HIS A 81 -15.44 7.33 8.05
C HIS A 81 -15.83 5.85 8.20
N ARG A 82 -15.72 5.28 9.41
CA ARG A 82 -16.09 3.89 9.73
C ARG A 82 -15.31 2.85 8.94
N LEU A 83 -14.11 3.21 8.48
CA LEU A 83 -13.15 2.27 7.90
C LEU A 83 -12.61 1.36 9.01
N ASN A 84 -12.09 0.19 8.60
CA ASN A 84 -11.48 -0.78 9.52
C ASN A 84 -10.06 -1.17 9.12
N THR A 85 -9.57 -0.71 7.97
CA THR A 85 -8.24 -1.03 7.47
C THR A 85 -7.58 0.20 6.86
N VAL A 86 -6.29 0.39 7.14
CA VAL A 86 -5.44 1.37 6.46
C VAL A 86 -4.30 0.64 5.78
N ILE A 87 -4.13 0.88 4.48
CA ILE A 87 -3.11 0.29 3.63
C ILE A 87 -2.04 1.35 3.37
N LEU A 88 -1.00 1.38 4.20
CA LEU A 88 0.04 2.41 4.17
C LEU A 88 1.20 1.99 3.26
N GLN A 89 1.57 2.83 2.29
CA GLN A 89 2.75 2.59 1.45
C GLN A 89 4.04 2.79 2.25
N VAL A 90 4.70 1.70 2.61
CA VAL A 90 5.94 1.72 3.40
C VAL A 90 7.19 1.55 2.57
N ARG A 91 7.05 1.00 1.35
CA ARG A 91 8.12 0.84 0.36
C ARG A 91 7.69 1.31 -1.03
N PRO A 92 7.78 2.62 -1.33
CA PRO A 92 7.31 3.17 -2.61
C PRO A 92 8.29 2.97 -3.78
N THR A 93 9.60 3.09 -3.54
CA THR A 93 10.65 3.11 -4.58
C THR A 93 11.97 2.51 -4.06
N ALA A 94 11.97 1.20 -3.74
CA ALA A 94 13.12 0.49 -3.16
C ALA A 94 13.79 1.22 -1.98
N ASP A 95 12.94 1.86 -1.17
CA ASP A 95 13.29 2.66 -0.01
C ASP A 95 12.29 2.41 1.12
N ALA A 96 12.67 2.73 2.34
CA ALA A 96 11.94 2.33 3.53
C ALA A 96 11.38 3.53 4.30
N LEU A 97 10.14 3.39 4.76
CA LEU A 97 9.53 4.26 5.77
C LEU A 97 9.65 3.65 7.19
N TRP A 98 10.72 2.89 7.42
CA TRP A 98 11.12 2.29 8.69
C TRP A 98 12.66 2.16 8.73
N PRO A 99 13.29 1.96 9.90
CA PRO A 99 14.73 1.68 10.01
C PRO A 99 15.08 0.30 9.43
N SER A 100 15.29 0.27 8.11
CA SER A 100 15.67 -0.92 7.35
C SER A 100 17.20 -1.11 7.29
N ALA A 101 17.64 -2.37 7.35
CA ALA A 101 19.04 -2.72 7.07
C ALA A 101 19.29 -3.01 5.57
N HIS A 102 18.22 -3.14 4.77
CA HIS A 102 18.29 -3.56 3.37
C HIS A 102 18.24 -2.39 2.41
N GLU A 103 17.43 -1.39 2.71
CA GLU A 103 17.13 -0.27 1.80
C GLU A 103 17.22 1.08 2.52
N PRO A 104 17.57 2.15 1.80
CA PRO A 104 17.73 3.46 2.40
C PRO A 104 16.39 4.05 2.87
N TRP A 105 16.45 4.99 3.80
CA TRP A 105 15.29 5.82 4.14
C TRP A 105 14.67 6.49 2.92
N SER A 106 13.33 6.54 2.89
CA SER A 106 12.61 7.14 1.78
C SER A 106 12.83 8.65 1.67
N GLN A 107 13.08 9.10 0.45
CA GLN A 107 13.18 10.53 0.14
C GLN A 107 11.87 11.28 0.43
N TYR A 108 10.72 10.60 0.40
CA TYR A 108 9.41 11.24 0.63
C TYR A 108 9.21 11.69 2.08
N LEU A 109 10.05 11.25 3.02
CA LEU A 109 10.06 11.75 4.40
C LEU A 109 10.91 13.02 4.52
N SER A 110 12.16 12.97 4.08
CA SER A 110 13.17 13.98 4.42
C SER A 110 13.56 14.92 3.27
N GLY A 111 13.14 14.61 2.04
CA GLY A 111 13.53 15.29 0.80
C GLY A 111 14.82 14.73 0.19
N SER A 112 15.48 13.76 0.83
CA SER A 112 16.72 13.16 0.36
C SER A 112 16.77 11.69 0.72
N GLN A 113 16.97 10.82 -0.27
CA GLN A 113 17.05 9.38 -0.05
C GLN A 113 18.18 9.05 0.94
N GLY A 114 17.97 8.09 1.82
CA GLY A 114 18.94 7.63 2.81
C GLY A 114 19.08 8.52 4.06
N ARG A 115 18.45 9.69 4.09
CA ARG A 115 18.47 10.56 5.28
C ARG A 115 17.44 10.14 6.30
N ASP A 116 17.90 9.78 7.49
CA ASP A 116 17.09 9.44 8.66
C ASP A 116 16.13 10.59 9.03
N PRO A 117 14.81 10.34 9.12
CA PRO A 117 13.82 11.35 9.49
C PRO A 117 13.81 11.67 11.00
N GLY A 118 14.56 10.94 11.82
CA GLY A 118 14.64 11.09 13.28
C GLY A 118 13.51 10.40 14.05
N TRP A 119 12.75 9.51 13.41
CA TRP A 119 11.66 8.75 14.02
C TRP A 119 11.34 7.48 13.22
N ASP A 120 10.50 6.59 13.75
CA ASP A 120 10.03 5.36 13.09
C ASP A 120 8.57 5.49 12.64
N PRO A 121 8.31 5.78 11.34
CA PRO A 121 6.95 5.93 10.83
C PRO A 121 6.11 4.66 10.85
N LEU A 122 6.64 3.54 10.35
CA LEU A 122 5.88 2.29 10.29
C LEU A 122 5.55 1.76 11.70
N GLY A 123 6.51 1.78 12.62
CA GLY A 123 6.26 1.39 14.00
C GLY A 123 5.18 2.24 14.67
N THR A 124 5.21 3.56 14.40
CA THR A 124 4.17 4.48 14.88
C THR A 124 2.82 4.19 14.24
N ALA A 125 2.77 3.97 12.92
CA ALA A 125 1.53 3.68 12.19
C ALA A 125 0.83 2.43 12.73
N VAL A 126 1.57 1.34 12.97
CA VAL A 126 1.01 0.09 13.53
C VAL A 126 0.41 0.35 14.90
N LYS A 127 1.20 0.94 15.81
CA LYS A 127 0.75 1.22 17.18
C LYS A 127 -0.49 2.10 17.23
N GLU A 128 -0.50 3.20 16.46
CA GLU A 128 -1.59 4.17 16.47
C GLU A 128 -2.85 3.64 15.76
N ALA A 129 -2.70 2.79 14.74
CA ALA A 129 -3.82 2.11 14.07
C ALA A 129 -4.49 1.12 15.02
N HIS A 130 -3.70 0.28 15.69
CA HIS A 130 -4.21 -0.71 16.66
C HIS A 130 -4.92 -0.05 17.85
N ALA A 131 -4.37 1.06 18.36
CA ALA A 131 -5.01 1.85 19.42
C ALA A 131 -6.41 2.38 19.04
N ARG A 132 -6.70 2.45 17.73
CA ARG A 132 -7.98 2.89 17.15
C ARG A 132 -8.87 1.73 16.69
N GLY A 133 -8.42 0.48 16.86
CA GLY A 133 -9.11 -0.69 16.34
C GLY A 133 -9.09 -0.80 14.81
N LEU A 134 -8.09 -0.20 14.16
CA LEU A 134 -7.83 -0.35 12.73
C LEU A 134 -6.81 -1.46 12.49
N HIS A 135 -7.00 -2.23 11.42
CA HIS A 135 -5.95 -3.06 10.86
C HIS A 135 -4.98 -2.20 10.05
N LEU A 136 -3.67 -2.42 10.19
CA LEU A 136 -2.66 -1.81 9.33
C LEU A 136 -2.07 -2.84 8.36
N HIS A 137 -2.29 -2.64 7.06
CA HIS A 137 -1.61 -3.39 6.02
C HIS A 137 -0.41 -2.59 5.51
N ALA A 138 0.78 -3.15 5.58
CA ALA A 138 1.98 -2.56 5.00
C ALA A 138 2.00 -2.81 3.48
N TRP A 139 2.03 -1.73 2.70
CA TRP A 139 2.05 -1.77 1.25
C TRP A 139 3.47 -1.55 0.70
N PHE A 140 3.87 -2.50 -0.14
CA PHE A 140 5.17 -2.52 -0.80
C PHE A 140 4.99 -2.53 -2.31
N ASN A 141 5.70 -1.67 -3.02
CA ASN A 141 5.95 -1.84 -4.45
C ASN A 141 7.18 -2.75 -4.60
N PRO A 142 7.09 -3.92 -5.26
CA PRO A 142 8.18 -4.90 -5.25
C PRO A 142 9.40 -4.50 -6.11
N TYR A 143 9.19 -3.94 -7.30
CA TYR A 143 10.27 -3.82 -8.29
C TYR A 143 10.62 -2.40 -8.72
N ARG A 144 9.83 -1.38 -8.38
CA ARG A 144 10.20 0.01 -8.68
C ARG A 144 11.39 0.42 -7.79
N VAL A 145 12.45 0.89 -8.43
CA VAL A 145 13.66 1.43 -7.75
C VAL A 145 13.63 2.95 -7.70
N ALA A 146 13.24 3.61 -8.80
CA ALA A 146 13.16 5.06 -8.84
C ALA A 146 12.19 5.56 -9.91
N THR A 147 11.64 6.76 -9.70
CA THR A 147 10.83 7.48 -10.71
C THR A 147 11.67 8.31 -11.68
N HIS A 148 12.96 7.98 -11.79
CA HIS A 148 13.92 8.44 -12.79
C HIS A 148 14.76 7.23 -13.22
N ASP A 149 15.48 7.32 -14.33
CA ASP A 149 16.28 6.23 -14.89
C ASP A 149 17.77 6.31 -14.60
N ASP A 150 18.27 7.42 -14.03
CA ASP A 150 19.69 7.60 -13.70
C ASP A 150 20.09 6.94 -12.35
N PRO A 151 20.88 5.84 -12.35
CA PRO A 151 21.29 5.17 -11.12
C PRO A 151 22.26 5.98 -10.26
N ALA A 152 22.95 6.98 -10.82
CA ALA A 152 23.92 7.80 -10.08
C ALA A 152 23.25 8.72 -9.06
N ARG A 153 21.96 9.02 -9.25
CA ARG A 153 21.12 9.78 -8.30
C ARG A 153 20.71 8.99 -7.06
N LEU A 154 20.84 7.67 -7.07
CA LEU A 154 20.64 6.86 -5.87
C LEU A 154 21.79 7.09 -4.88
N VAL A 155 21.51 7.01 -3.57
CA VAL A 155 22.58 7.04 -2.57
C VAL A 155 23.60 5.93 -2.83
N SER A 156 24.89 6.19 -2.55
CA SER A 156 25.97 5.23 -2.84
C SER A 156 25.79 3.88 -2.16
N SER A 157 25.07 3.85 -1.03
CA SER A 157 24.75 2.64 -0.30
C SER A 157 23.61 1.80 -0.92
N HIS A 158 22.84 2.36 -1.87
CA HIS A 158 21.63 1.75 -2.40
C HIS A 158 21.91 0.39 -3.07
N PRO A 159 21.12 -0.68 -2.82
CA PRO A 159 21.36 -2.01 -3.39
C PRO A 159 21.41 -2.02 -4.92
N ALA A 160 20.48 -1.36 -5.60
CA ALA A 160 20.52 -1.15 -7.05
C ALA A 160 21.80 -0.45 -7.57
N ARG A 161 22.39 0.47 -6.79
CA ARG A 161 23.64 1.14 -7.18
C ARG A 161 24.87 0.27 -6.93
N LYS A 162 24.85 -0.55 -5.87
CA LYS A 162 25.90 -1.54 -5.58
C LYS A 162 25.87 -2.73 -6.54
N ASN A 163 24.69 -3.05 -7.09
CA ASN A 163 24.48 -4.18 -7.97
C ASN A 163 23.90 -3.69 -9.31
N PRO A 164 24.70 -3.04 -10.18
CA PRO A 164 24.19 -2.45 -11.42
C PRO A 164 23.57 -3.48 -12.38
N GLY A 165 23.97 -4.76 -12.29
CA GLY A 165 23.37 -5.85 -13.06
C GLY A 165 21.93 -6.20 -12.64
N TRP A 166 21.44 -5.68 -11.51
CA TRP A 166 20.10 -5.95 -11.01
C TRP A 166 19.03 -5.04 -11.59
N VAL A 167 19.42 -3.95 -12.27
CA VAL A 167 18.48 -2.91 -12.68
C VAL A 167 18.28 -2.81 -14.18
N VAL A 168 17.04 -2.46 -14.55
CA VAL A 168 16.63 -2.20 -15.93
C VAL A 168 16.01 -0.79 -15.99
N PRO A 169 16.64 0.16 -16.69
CA PRO A 169 16.02 1.43 -17.03
C PRO A 169 14.87 1.20 -18.02
N TYR A 170 13.68 1.73 -17.71
CA TYR A 170 12.51 1.59 -18.57
C TYR A 170 11.54 2.77 -18.40
N GLY A 171 11.10 3.37 -19.51
CA GLY A 171 10.08 4.44 -19.47
C GLY A 171 10.46 5.68 -18.66
N GLY A 172 11.76 6.00 -18.55
CA GLY A 172 12.25 7.10 -17.72
C GLY A 172 12.29 6.78 -16.22
N GLN A 173 12.20 5.50 -15.85
CA GLN A 173 12.22 5.01 -14.48
C GLN A 173 13.24 3.87 -14.33
N LEU A 174 13.55 3.50 -13.10
CA LEU A 174 14.47 2.41 -12.79
C LEU A 174 13.73 1.29 -12.07
N TYR A 175 13.97 0.06 -12.52
CA TYR A 175 13.33 -1.13 -11.99
C TYR A 175 14.36 -2.19 -11.62
N TYR A 176 14.09 -2.95 -10.58
CA TYR A 176 14.71 -4.24 -10.35
C TYR A 176 14.26 -5.23 -11.43
N ASN A 177 15.17 -6.09 -11.91
CA ASN A 177 14.87 -7.11 -12.90
C ASN A 177 14.21 -8.33 -12.23
N PRO A 178 12.91 -8.60 -12.45
CA PRO A 178 12.21 -9.71 -11.79
C PRO A 178 12.74 -11.09 -12.19
N GLY A 179 13.46 -11.17 -13.32
CA GLY A 179 14.03 -12.40 -13.85
C GLY A 179 15.28 -12.91 -13.14
N LEU A 180 15.86 -12.13 -12.23
CA LEU A 180 17.04 -12.51 -11.47
C LEU A 180 16.64 -13.15 -10.13
N PRO A 181 17.00 -14.41 -9.86
CA PRO A 181 16.68 -15.07 -8.59
C PRO A 181 17.18 -14.30 -7.35
N GLU A 182 18.37 -13.72 -7.43
CA GLU A 182 18.97 -12.92 -6.35
C GLU A 182 18.20 -11.62 -6.08
N VAL A 183 17.62 -11.00 -7.12
CA VAL A 183 16.76 -9.83 -6.97
C VAL A 183 15.47 -10.20 -6.28
N ARG A 184 14.83 -11.32 -6.67
CA ARG A 184 13.60 -11.80 -6.01
C ARG A 184 13.86 -12.09 -4.53
N ALA A 185 14.96 -12.77 -4.21
CA ALA A 185 15.35 -13.06 -2.83
C ALA A 185 15.58 -11.76 -2.03
N PHE A 186 16.36 -10.82 -2.58
CA PHE A 186 16.62 -9.54 -1.93
C PHE A 186 15.35 -8.74 -1.66
N VAL A 187 14.45 -8.63 -2.64
CA VAL A 187 13.16 -7.91 -2.49
C VAL A 187 12.32 -8.54 -1.38
N GLN A 188 12.25 -9.87 -1.32
CA GLN A 188 11.56 -10.57 -0.24
C GLN A 188 12.20 -10.31 1.11
N ASP A 189 13.54 -10.36 1.21
CA ASP A 189 14.24 -10.09 2.47
C ASP A 189 13.98 -8.66 2.97
N ALA A 190 14.02 -7.67 2.07
CA ALA A 190 13.71 -6.28 2.41
C ALA A 190 12.27 -6.10 2.91
N ILE A 191 11.30 -6.77 2.28
CA ILE A 191 9.88 -6.75 2.72
C ILE A 191 9.74 -7.46 4.07
N MET A 192 10.36 -8.63 4.22
CA MET A 192 10.24 -9.44 5.43
C MET A 192 10.92 -8.82 6.64
N ASP A 193 11.91 -7.93 6.46
CA ASP A 193 12.46 -7.11 7.54
C ASP A 193 11.37 -6.29 8.25
N ALA A 194 10.50 -5.62 7.49
CA ALA A 194 9.36 -4.90 8.07
C ALA A 194 8.35 -5.86 8.73
N VAL A 195 8.00 -6.96 8.06
CA VAL A 195 7.02 -7.93 8.56
C VAL A 195 7.48 -8.59 9.87
N ALA A 196 8.77 -8.86 10.01
CA ALA A 196 9.36 -9.42 11.23
C ALA A 196 9.45 -8.40 12.37
N LYS A 197 9.73 -7.13 12.06
CA LYS A 197 9.87 -6.06 13.07
C LYS A 197 8.54 -5.55 13.60
N TYR A 198 7.50 -5.52 12.77
CA TYR A 198 6.24 -4.87 13.10
C TYR A 198 5.07 -5.85 13.10
N GLU A 199 4.09 -5.62 13.98
CA GLU A 199 2.85 -6.42 14.06
C GLU A 199 1.83 -5.93 13.02
N VAL A 200 2.19 -5.97 11.75
CA VAL A 200 1.28 -5.61 10.66
C VAL A 200 0.15 -6.65 10.54
N ASP A 201 -1.07 -6.21 10.30
CA ASP A 201 -2.23 -7.07 10.07
C ASP A 201 -2.26 -7.63 8.65
N GLY A 202 -1.50 -7.02 7.74
CA GLY A 202 -1.37 -7.54 6.39
C GLY A 202 -0.16 -7.00 5.63
N VAL A 203 0.18 -7.73 4.58
CA VAL A 203 1.12 -7.35 3.53
C VAL A 203 0.30 -7.11 2.27
N HIS A 204 0.60 -6.01 1.58
CA HIS A 204 -0.13 -5.57 0.41
C HIS A 204 0.82 -5.26 -0.74
N PHE A 205 0.60 -5.86 -1.90
CA PHE A 205 1.17 -5.39 -3.16
C PHE A 205 0.10 -4.68 -4.00
N ASP A 206 0.47 -3.63 -4.70
CA ASP A 206 -0.35 -2.98 -5.71
C ASP A 206 -0.17 -3.66 -7.09
N ASP A 207 -0.36 -2.92 -8.17
CA ASP A 207 -0.45 -3.41 -9.53
C ASP A 207 0.87 -3.42 -10.30
N TYR A 208 1.98 -2.98 -9.69
CA TYR A 208 3.28 -2.92 -10.36
C TYR A 208 4.09 -4.20 -10.18
N PHE A 209 4.18 -4.98 -11.26
CA PHE A 209 5.03 -6.17 -11.37
C PHE A 209 6.15 -5.89 -12.37
N TYR A 210 5.99 -6.33 -13.62
CA TYR A 210 6.68 -5.66 -14.73
C TYR A 210 6.05 -4.28 -14.97
N PRO A 211 6.81 -3.32 -15.53
CA PRO A 211 6.28 -1.98 -15.76
C PRO A 211 5.19 -1.96 -16.83
N TYR A 212 4.27 -1.02 -16.69
CA TYR A 212 3.27 -0.73 -17.71
C TYR A 212 3.92 -0.43 -19.06
N PRO A 213 3.35 -0.92 -20.17
CA PRO A 213 3.97 -0.81 -21.48
C PRO A 213 4.08 0.65 -21.94
N VAL A 214 5.26 1.02 -22.43
CA VAL A 214 5.53 2.27 -23.12
C VAL A 214 5.70 1.98 -24.61
N ALA A 215 4.96 2.69 -25.45
CA ALA A 215 4.98 2.49 -26.90
C ALA A 215 6.42 2.53 -27.46
N GLY A 216 6.77 1.52 -28.27
CA GLY A 216 8.10 1.40 -28.88
C GLY A 216 9.23 1.00 -27.91
N ARG A 217 8.93 0.65 -26.65
CA ARG A 217 9.92 0.23 -25.66
C ARG A 217 9.66 -1.20 -25.21
N SER A 218 10.74 -1.96 -25.04
CA SER A 218 10.70 -3.29 -24.42
C SER A 218 11.52 -3.28 -23.13
N PHE A 219 11.11 -4.08 -22.15
CA PHE A 219 11.89 -4.29 -20.93
C PHE A 219 13.10 -5.16 -21.24
N ASP A 220 14.30 -4.65 -20.97
CA ASP A 220 15.58 -5.26 -21.38
C ASP A 220 16.08 -6.31 -20.38
N ASP A 221 15.44 -7.47 -20.42
CA ASP A 221 15.79 -8.69 -19.67
C ASP A 221 16.14 -9.85 -20.63
N GLY A 222 16.59 -9.54 -21.84
CA GLY A 222 16.94 -10.55 -22.85
C GLY A 222 18.06 -11.49 -22.42
N GLY A 223 19.16 -10.94 -21.87
CA GLY A 223 20.27 -11.74 -21.33
C GLY A 223 19.86 -12.58 -20.13
N THR A 224 19.03 -12.02 -19.25
CA THR A 224 18.46 -12.72 -18.09
C THR A 224 17.59 -13.89 -18.54
N PHE A 225 16.73 -13.69 -19.54
CA PHE A 225 15.93 -14.76 -20.12
C PHE A 225 16.79 -15.85 -20.76
N GLY A 226 17.86 -15.50 -21.48
CA GLY A 226 18.79 -16.49 -22.06
C GLY A 226 19.47 -17.37 -21.00
N THR A 227 19.65 -16.85 -19.78
CA THR A 227 20.30 -17.56 -18.67
C THR A 227 19.31 -18.38 -17.85
N PHE A 228 18.17 -17.79 -17.49
CA PHE A 228 17.23 -18.38 -16.51
C PHE A 228 15.90 -18.86 -17.12
N GLY A 229 15.71 -18.69 -18.43
CA GLY A 229 14.45 -18.96 -19.14
C GLY A 229 14.41 -20.22 -19.99
N THR A 230 15.48 -21.02 -20.02
CA THR A 230 15.64 -22.17 -20.94
C THR A 230 14.57 -23.27 -20.82
N GLY A 231 13.81 -23.31 -19.73
CA GLY A 231 12.70 -24.24 -19.52
C GLY A 231 11.31 -23.72 -19.94
N PHE A 232 11.21 -22.50 -20.45
CA PHE A 232 9.93 -21.87 -20.81
C PHE A 232 9.74 -21.81 -22.32
N ALA A 233 8.52 -22.12 -22.77
CA ALA A 233 8.15 -22.03 -24.18
C ALA A 233 8.25 -20.60 -24.72
N THR A 234 7.89 -19.61 -23.89
CA THR A 234 7.96 -18.20 -24.26
C THR A 234 8.57 -17.36 -23.15
N LYS A 235 9.15 -16.23 -23.53
CA LYS A 235 9.62 -15.21 -22.60
C LYS A 235 8.48 -14.68 -21.70
N ALA A 236 7.26 -14.59 -22.23
CA ALA A 236 6.10 -14.15 -21.46
C ALA A 236 5.73 -15.16 -20.35
N ASP A 237 5.81 -16.46 -20.62
CA ASP A 237 5.58 -17.50 -19.61
C ASP A 237 6.64 -17.46 -18.52
N TRP A 238 7.90 -17.27 -18.89
CA TRP A 238 8.99 -17.08 -17.95
C TRP A 238 8.79 -15.85 -17.06
N ARG A 239 8.40 -14.71 -17.65
CA ARG A 239 8.09 -13.49 -16.88
C ARG A 239 6.96 -13.73 -15.89
N ARG A 240 5.87 -14.39 -16.30
CA ARG A 240 4.77 -14.76 -15.40
C ARG A 240 5.23 -15.67 -14.26
N ASP A 241 6.06 -16.67 -14.55
CA ASP A 241 6.60 -17.56 -13.50
C ASP A 241 7.49 -16.82 -12.49
N ASN A 242 8.27 -15.83 -12.91
CA ASN A 242 9.04 -15.00 -11.98
C ASN A 242 8.15 -14.25 -10.98
N ILE A 243 7.02 -13.71 -11.46
CA ILE A 243 6.05 -13.01 -10.61
C ILE A 243 5.28 -14.01 -9.74
N ASP A 244 4.88 -15.17 -10.28
CA ASP A 244 4.25 -16.26 -9.51
C ASP A 244 5.14 -16.71 -8.35
N ARG A 245 6.45 -16.85 -8.58
CA ARG A 245 7.42 -17.19 -7.54
C ARG A 245 7.47 -16.09 -6.48
N LEU A 246 7.55 -14.81 -6.87
CA LEU A 246 7.52 -13.70 -5.90
C LEU A 246 6.29 -13.81 -5.00
N VAL A 247 5.09 -13.92 -5.58
CA VAL A 247 3.82 -13.95 -4.85
C VAL A 247 3.76 -15.15 -3.93
N ARG A 248 3.97 -16.37 -4.45
CA ARG A 248 3.84 -17.61 -3.66
C ARG A 248 4.88 -17.73 -2.55
N GLU A 249 6.13 -17.34 -2.82
CA GLU A 249 7.19 -17.36 -1.81
C GLU A 249 6.99 -16.28 -0.74
N THR A 250 6.52 -15.08 -1.12
CA THR A 250 6.16 -14.02 -0.15
C THR A 250 5.01 -14.47 0.73
N ALA A 251 3.95 -15.03 0.15
CA ALA A 251 2.79 -15.56 0.89
C ALA A 251 3.22 -16.57 1.98
N ARG A 252 4.09 -17.52 1.62
CA ARG A 252 4.65 -18.51 2.56
C ARG A 252 5.45 -17.83 3.68
N ARG A 253 6.39 -16.94 3.33
CA ARG A 253 7.21 -16.24 4.33
C ARG A 253 6.37 -15.37 5.28
N VAL A 254 5.34 -14.69 4.77
CA VAL A 254 4.40 -13.93 5.61
C VAL A 254 3.67 -14.86 6.56
N LYS A 255 3.16 -16.01 6.07
CA LYS A 255 2.48 -16.98 6.91
C LYS A 255 3.38 -17.56 8.01
N ASP A 256 4.64 -17.82 7.70
CA ASP A 256 5.62 -18.37 8.63
C ASP A 256 5.99 -17.36 9.74
N VAL A 257 6.18 -16.09 9.39
CA VAL A 257 6.64 -15.05 10.33
C VAL A 257 5.46 -14.40 11.08
N ARG A 258 4.33 -14.20 10.42
CA ARG A 258 3.11 -13.57 10.95
C ARG A 258 1.87 -14.38 10.53
N PRO A 259 1.58 -15.52 11.18
CA PRO A 259 0.47 -16.39 10.78
C PRO A 259 -0.93 -15.74 10.76
N ALA A 260 -1.12 -14.67 11.53
CA ALA A 260 -2.36 -13.89 11.59
C ALA A 260 -2.44 -12.78 10.53
N ALA A 261 -1.30 -12.38 9.94
CA ALA A 261 -1.29 -11.35 8.90
C ALA A 261 -1.81 -11.93 7.57
N ARG A 262 -2.55 -11.11 6.82
CA ARG A 262 -3.04 -11.46 5.48
C ARG A 262 -2.10 -10.94 4.40
N PHE A 263 -1.82 -11.73 3.38
CA PHE A 263 -1.15 -11.26 2.17
C PHE A 263 -2.16 -11.07 1.05
N GLY A 264 -2.17 -9.89 0.43
CA GLY A 264 -3.06 -9.63 -0.70
C GLY A 264 -2.50 -8.66 -1.72
N VAL A 265 -3.19 -8.62 -2.85
CA VAL A 265 -2.73 -7.90 -4.05
C VAL A 265 -3.87 -7.04 -4.61
N SER A 266 -3.55 -5.82 -5.03
CA SER A 266 -4.43 -4.91 -5.76
C SER A 266 -4.00 -4.78 -7.21
N PRO A 267 -4.37 -5.71 -8.10
CA PRO A 267 -3.92 -5.70 -9.49
C PRO A 267 -4.73 -4.74 -10.36
N PHE A 268 -4.23 -4.46 -11.56
CA PHE A 268 -5.01 -3.81 -12.61
C PHE A 268 -6.34 -4.56 -12.83
N GLY A 269 -7.44 -3.80 -13.01
CA GLY A 269 -8.79 -4.34 -12.92
C GLY A 269 -9.20 -5.33 -14.01
N VAL A 270 -8.44 -5.46 -15.10
CA VAL A 270 -8.71 -6.41 -16.19
C VAL A 270 -7.60 -7.45 -16.22
N TRP A 271 -7.95 -8.72 -15.94
CA TRP A 271 -7.00 -9.83 -16.05
C TRP A 271 -6.62 -10.09 -17.50
N ARG A 272 -7.64 -10.40 -18.32
CA ARG A 272 -7.62 -10.49 -19.78
C ARG A 272 -8.99 -10.09 -20.32
N ASN A 273 -9.03 -9.58 -21.54
CA ASN A 273 -10.22 -9.34 -22.33
C ASN A 273 -10.72 -10.69 -22.91
N ALA A 274 -12.04 -10.84 -23.03
CA ALA A 274 -12.68 -12.02 -23.62
C ALA A 274 -12.20 -12.33 -25.05
N ALA A 275 -11.83 -11.30 -25.82
CA ALA A 275 -11.28 -11.44 -27.17
C ALA A 275 -9.84 -12.01 -27.19
N THR A 276 -9.11 -11.92 -26.06
CA THR A 276 -7.76 -12.47 -25.91
C THR A 276 -7.81 -13.87 -25.29
N ASP A 277 -8.74 -14.11 -24.37
CA ASP A 277 -8.96 -15.40 -23.70
C ASP A 277 -10.44 -15.51 -23.33
N GLU A 278 -11.10 -16.62 -23.69
CA GLU A 278 -12.54 -16.81 -23.43
C GLU A 278 -12.92 -16.78 -21.93
N ARG A 279 -11.93 -16.99 -21.04
CA ARG A 279 -12.11 -16.90 -19.59
C ARG A 279 -12.04 -15.45 -19.09
N GLY A 280 -11.62 -14.51 -19.95
CA GLY A 280 -11.47 -13.10 -19.65
C GLY A 280 -12.81 -12.37 -19.46
N SER A 281 -12.73 -11.12 -19.04
CA SER A 281 -13.89 -10.25 -18.87
C SER A 281 -14.37 -9.70 -20.22
N ASP A 282 -15.68 -9.43 -20.34
CA ASP A 282 -16.26 -8.74 -21.50
C ASP A 282 -15.85 -7.25 -21.51
N THR A 283 -14.60 -7.01 -21.87
CA THR A 283 -13.91 -5.73 -21.88
C THR A 283 -13.06 -5.57 -23.13
N ARG A 284 -12.64 -4.33 -23.41
CA ARG A 284 -11.70 -3.94 -24.47
C ARG A 284 -10.61 -3.04 -23.90
N ALA A 285 -10.06 -3.43 -22.76
CA ALA A 285 -9.03 -2.64 -22.09
C ALA A 285 -7.72 -2.67 -22.89
N GLY A 286 -7.04 -1.53 -22.99
CA GLY A 286 -5.76 -1.40 -23.68
C GLY A 286 -4.57 -2.02 -22.95
N VAL A 287 -4.75 -2.39 -21.67
CA VAL A 287 -3.78 -3.12 -20.85
C VAL A 287 -4.50 -4.31 -20.21
N GLN A 288 -3.79 -5.42 -20.05
CA GLN A 288 -4.26 -6.66 -19.42
C GLN A 288 -3.19 -7.14 -18.44
N THR A 289 -3.55 -7.38 -17.18
CA THR A 289 -2.55 -7.70 -16.14
C THR A 289 -1.75 -8.97 -16.46
N TYR A 290 -2.37 -9.96 -17.11
CA TYR A 290 -1.73 -11.22 -17.49
C TYR A 290 -0.71 -11.06 -18.62
N ASP A 291 -1.01 -10.21 -19.60
CA ASP A 291 -0.24 -10.10 -20.84
C ASP A 291 0.84 -9.00 -20.75
N ASP A 292 0.50 -7.85 -20.16
CA ASP A 292 1.35 -6.66 -20.16
C ASP A 292 2.18 -6.52 -18.88
N LEU A 293 1.61 -6.90 -17.74
CA LEU A 293 2.26 -6.81 -16.42
C LEU A 293 2.79 -8.17 -15.94
N TYR A 294 2.52 -9.25 -16.70
CA TYR A 294 2.90 -10.64 -16.43
C TYR A 294 2.45 -11.12 -15.04
N ALA A 295 1.26 -10.70 -14.63
CA ALA A 295 0.64 -11.05 -13.37
C ALA A 295 -0.59 -11.93 -13.59
N ASP A 296 -0.47 -13.24 -13.33
CA ASP A 296 -1.60 -14.17 -13.47
C ASP A 296 -2.49 -14.17 -12.22
N THR A 297 -3.14 -13.04 -11.99
CA THR A 297 -3.96 -12.77 -10.80
C THR A 297 -5.12 -13.74 -10.65
N ARG A 298 -5.69 -14.21 -11.76
CA ARG A 298 -6.71 -15.26 -11.76
C ARG A 298 -6.15 -16.55 -11.15
N LYS A 299 -4.94 -16.98 -11.53
CA LYS A 299 -4.29 -18.15 -10.95
C LYS A 299 -4.04 -17.99 -9.46
N TRP A 300 -3.53 -16.84 -9.03
CA TRP A 300 -3.23 -16.59 -7.61
C TRP A 300 -4.47 -16.71 -6.72
N VAL A 301 -5.61 -16.22 -7.19
CA VAL A 301 -6.91 -16.36 -6.51
C VAL A 301 -7.36 -17.82 -6.52
N ARG A 302 -7.39 -18.48 -7.68
CA ARG A 302 -7.93 -19.85 -7.82
C ARG A 302 -7.12 -20.91 -7.07
N GLU A 303 -5.82 -20.69 -6.91
CA GLU A 303 -4.92 -21.59 -6.19
C GLU A 303 -4.77 -21.22 -4.70
N GLY A 304 -5.45 -20.17 -4.22
CA GLY A 304 -5.40 -19.74 -2.82
C GLY A 304 -4.01 -19.26 -2.38
N TRP A 305 -3.23 -18.64 -3.28
CA TRP A 305 -1.89 -18.14 -2.94
C TRP A 305 -1.90 -16.80 -2.20
N ILE A 306 -3.00 -16.06 -2.30
CA ILE A 306 -3.22 -14.78 -1.63
C ILE A 306 -4.50 -14.87 -0.79
N ASP A 307 -4.50 -14.22 0.37
CA ASP A 307 -5.64 -14.19 1.30
C ASP A 307 -6.74 -13.22 0.83
N TYR A 308 -6.40 -12.22 0.01
CA TYR A 308 -7.36 -11.30 -0.59
C TYR A 308 -6.86 -10.69 -1.91
N VAL A 309 -7.81 -10.31 -2.77
CA VAL A 309 -7.56 -9.55 -4.01
C VAL A 309 -8.41 -8.28 -4.02
N VAL A 310 -7.85 -7.18 -4.52
CA VAL A 310 -8.53 -5.88 -4.63
C VAL A 310 -8.38 -5.34 -6.06
N PRO A 311 -9.10 -5.88 -7.05
CA PRO A 311 -8.96 -5.44 -8.43
C PRO A 311 -9.31 -3.96 -8.59
N GLN A 312 -8.47 -3.21 -9.31
CA GLN A 312 -8.60 -1.76 -9.50
C GLN A 312 -9.71 -1.43 -10.51
N LEU A 313 -10.96 -1.48 -10.07
CA LEU A 313 -12.14 -1.17 -10.89
C LEU A 313 -12.42 0.33 -10.97
N TYR A 314 -11.49 1.09 -11.52
CA TYR A 314 -11.50 2.57 -11.51
C TYR A 314 -12.26 3.19 -12.68
N TRP A 315 -13.29 2.51 -13.17
CA TRP A 315 -14.12 2.95 -14.29
C TRP A 315 -15.58 3.07 -13.85
N ASN A 316 -16.33 3.95 -14.52
CA ASN A 316 -17.75 4.11 -14.25
C ASN A 316 -18.58 2.94 -14.82
N ILE A 317 -19.78 2.76 -14.26
CA ILE A 317 -20.79 1.87 -14.83
C ILE A 317 -21.13 2.32 -16.26
N GLY A 318 -21.19 1.37 -17.18
CA GLY A 318 -21.52 1.57 -18.59
C GLY A 318 -20.36 2.03 -19.48
N LEU A 319 -19.11 2.08 -18.99
CA LEU A 319 -17.97 2.42 -19.84
C LEU A 319 -17.64 1.28 -20.81
N ASP A 320 -17.79 1.52 -22.12
CA ASP A 320 -17.62 0.51 -23.18
C ASP A 320 -16.30 -0.30 -23.14
N GLY A 321 -15.20 0.31 -22.71
CA GLY A 321 -13.89 -0.34 -22.69
C GLY A 321 -13.63 -1.21 -21.45
N ALA A 322 -14.25 -0.87 -20.31
CA ALA A 322 -13.97 -1.47 -19.01
C ALA A 322 -15.14 -1.20 -18.03
N ASP A 323 -16.32 -1.72 -18.34
CA ASP A 323 -17.53 -1.47 -17.56
C ASP A 323 -17.43 -2.08 -16.15
N TYR A 324 -17.58 -1.24 -15.12
CA TYR A 324 -17.65 -1.68 -13.73
C TYR A 324 -18.69 -2.79 -13.51
N ALA A 325 -19.87 -2.66 -14.13
CA ALA A 325 -20.98 -3.60 -13.97
C ALA A 325 -20.70 -4.98 -14.59
N LYS A 326 -19.68 -5.08 -15.47
CA LYS A 326 -19.20 -6.34 -16.03
C LYS A 326 -18.01 -6.90 -15.24
N LEU A 327 -17.09 -6.03 -14.85
CA LEU A 327 -15.87 -6.43 -14.15
C LEU A 327 -16.14 -6.93 -12.72
N LEU A 328 -17.04 -6.27 -11.97
CA LEU A 328 -17.33 -6.68 -10.60
C LEU A 328 -17.88 -8.13 -10.51
N PRO A 329 -18.92 -8.52 -11.29
CA PRO A 329 -19.38 -9.92 -11.31
C PRO A 329 -18.31 -10.91 -11.79
N TRP A 330 -17.47 -10.53 -12.76
CA TRP A 330 -16.40 -11.40 -13.26
C TRP A 330 -15.36 -11.72 -12.17
N TRP A 331 -14.96 -10.71 -11.38
CA TRP A 331 -14.07 -10.92 -10.24
C TRP A 331 -14.73 -11.70 -9.10
N ALA A 332 -16.00 -11.42 -8.81
CA ALA A 332 -16.76 -12.18 -7.83
C ALA A 332 -16.86 -13.67 -8.20
N GLU A 333 -17.05 -13.98 -9.49
CA GLU A 333 -17.04 -15.36 -9.99
C GLU A 333 -15.65 -15.99 -9.89
N THR A 334 -14.60 -15.24 -10.22
CA THR A 334 -13.22 -15.72 -10.12
C THR A 334 -12.88 -16.16 -8.68
N ALA A 335 -13.29 -15.37 -7.69
CA ALA A 335 -13.10 -15.67 -6.26
C ALA A 335 -14.14 -16.66 -5.68
N ARG A 336 -15.10 -17.14 -6.47
CA ARG A 336 -16.12 -18.07 -5.96
C ARG A 336 -15.47 -19.42 -5.65
N GLY A 337 -15.49 -19.78 -4.36
CA GLY A 337 -14.98 -21.06 -3.87
C GLY A 337 -13.45 -21.15 -3.77
N SER A 338 -12.74 -20.02 -3.85
CA SER A 338 -11.31 -19.92 -3.54
C SER A 338 -11.06 -19.78 -2.05
#